data_AF-A0A484M389-F1
#
_entry.id   AF-A0A484M389-F1
#
_cell.length_a   1.000
_cell.length_b   1.000
_cell.length_c   1.000
_cell.angle_alpha   90.00
_cell.angle_beta   90.00
_cell.angle_gamma   90.00
#
_symmetry.space_group_name_H-M   'P 1'
#
loop_
_entity.id
_entity.type
_entity.pdbx_description
1 polymer ?
#
loop_
_entity_poly.entity_id
_entity_poly.type
_entity_poly.pdbx_seq_one_letter_code
_entity_poly.pdbx_strand_id
1 'polypeptide(L)'
;MDPLKRRIDSQEWTEVVDNAIVLYKSTMNTPMLKKKVSWENMAGIPMQKGSVDCGLFVMRYMKEICQDKEVQFASKWARRGNLEYTEDDINQRKVEFAKYTTKKNSSLMLMFSVVLQAAV
;
A
#
# COMPACT_ATOMS: atom_id res chain seq x y z
N MET A 1 0.93 2.15 6.19
CA MET A 1 -0.24 2.97 5.82
C MET A 1 -1.49 2.14 6.07
N ASP A 2 -2.33 2.52 7.02
CA ASP A 2 -3.58 1.80 7.34
C ASP A 2 -4.79 2.68 7.00
N PRO A 3 -5.68 2.30 6.06
CA PRO A 3 -6.92 3.03 5.78
C PRO A 3 -7.81 3.26 7.01
N LEU A 4 -7.75 2.38 8.02
CA LEU A 4 -8.50 2.52 9.27
C LEU A 4 -7.80 3.42 10.29
N LYS A 5 -6.59 3.89 9.98
CA LYS A 5 -5.72 4.64 10.89
C LYS A 5 -5.56 3.97 12.25
N ARG A 6 -5.64 2.63 12.31
CA ARG A 6 -5.31 1.92 13.55
C ARG A 6 -3.83 2.12 13.77
N ARG A 7 -3.48 2.29 15.03
CA ARG A 7 -2.09 2.29 15.43
C ARG A 7 -1.53 0.90 15.18
N ILE A 8 -0.66 0.78 14.18
CA ILE A 8 0.19 -0.39 14.01
C ILE A 8 1.34 -0.23 15.00
N ASP A 9 1.02 -0.34 16.29
CA ASP A 9 1.99 -0.22 17.38
C ASP A 9 2.60 -1.61 17.73
N SER A 10 2.20 -2.69 17.03
CA SER A 10 2.78 -4.01 17.27
C SER A 10 4.08 -4.19 16.48
N GLN A 11 5.15 -4.49 17.22
CA GLN A 11 6.48 -4.80 16.71
C GLN A 11 6.48 -6.00 15.73
N GLU A 12 5.45 -6.85 15.82
CA GLU A 12 5.26 -8.04 14.99
C GLU A 12 5.23 -7.70 13.48
N TRP A 13 4.47 -6.68 13.06
CA TRP A 13 4.35 -6.35 11.64
C TRP A 13 5.64 -5.75 11.08
N THR A 14 6.36 -4.97 11.90
CA THR A 14 7.65 -4.41 11.50
C THR A 14 8.68 -5.51 11.28
N GLU A 15 8.69 -6.54 12.14
CA GLU A 15 9.60 -7.69 12.01
C GLU A 15 9.29 -8.53 10.75
N VAL A 16 8.01 -8.78 10.46
CA VAL A 16 7.60 -9.50 9.24
C VAL A 16 8.10 -8.79 7.99
N VAL A 17 7.94 -7.47 7.91
CA VAL A 17 8.38 -6.69 6.75
C VAL A 17 9.91 -6.60 6.68
N ASP A 18 10.59 -6.40 7.81
CA ASP A 18 12.05 -6.36 7.84
C ASP A 18 12.66 -7.69 7.37
N ASN A 19 12.10 -8.82 7.78
CA ASN A 19 12.50 -10.15 7.31
C ASN A 19 12.27 -10.31 5.80
N ALA A 20 11.12 -9.87 5.28
CA ALA A 20 10.84 -9.90 3.85
C ALA A 20 11.83 -9.04 3.04
N ILE A 21 12.22 -7.88 3.55
CA ILE A 21 13.24 -7.01 2.93
C ILE A 21 14.61 -7.72 2.89
N VAL A 22 15.00 -8.41 3.96
CA VAL A 22 16.25 -9.19 4.00
C VAL A 22 16.23 -10.32 2.96
N LEU A 23 15.13 -11.06 2.86
CA LEU A 23 14.96 -12.14 1.86
C LEU A 23 14.97 -11.60 0.42
N TYR A 24 14.34 -10.46 0.17
CA TYR A 24 14.38 -9.82 -1.14
C TYR A 24 15.80 -9.39 -1.52
N LYS A 25 16.55 -8.83 -0.57
CA LYS A 25 17.96 -8.43 -0.77
C LYS A 25 18.88 -9.63 -1.03
N SER A 26 18.63 -10.79 -0.43
CA SER A 26 19.46 -11.98 -0.67
C SER A 26 19.19 -12.63 -2.03
N THR A 27 17.99 -12.45 -2.59
CA THR A 27 17.59 -13.02 -3.89
C THR A 27 17.96 -12.13 -5.07
N MET A 28 17.91 -10.82 -4.91
CA MET A 28 18.47 -9.88 -5.89
C MET A 28 19.98 -9.82 -5.71
N ASN A 29 20.75 -10.49 -6.58
CA ASN A 29 22.22 -10.39 -6.69
C ASN A 29 22.74 -8.97 -7.04
N THR A 30 22.00 -7.94 -6.67
CA THR A 30 22.27 -6.54 -6.95
C THR A 30 22.75 -5.90 -5.64
N PRO A 31 23.86 -5.14 -5.64
CA PRO A 31 24.28 -4.37 -4.48
C PRO A 31 23.32 -3.18 -4.29
N MET A 32 22.09 -3.44 -3.86
CA MET A 32 21.18 -2.39 -3.42
C MET A 32 21.86 -1.67 -2.26
N LEU A 33 21.98 -0.35 -2.41
CA LEU A 33 22.53 0.57 -1.41
C LEU A 33 22.09 0.13 -0.01
N LYS A 34 23.04 0.11 0.94
CA LYS A 34 22.85 -0.16 2.38
C LYS A 34 21.96 0.89 3.08
N LYS A 35 20.93 1.40 2.39
CA LYS A 35 19.96 2.35 2.95
C LYS A 35 19.24 1.64 4.09
N LYS A 36 19.35 2.24 5.27
CA LYS A 36 18.63 1.84 6.46
C LYS A 36 17.13 2.02 6.18
N VAL A 37 16.34 1.01 6.50
CA VAL A 37 14.88 1.08 6.46
C VAL A 37 14.44 2.05 7.55
N SER A 38 13.67 3.08 7.19
CA SER A 38 13.01 3.97 8.13
C SER A 38 11.52 3.69 8.15
N TRP A 39 11.00 3.49 9.34
CA TRP A 39 9.56 3.35 9.58
C TRP A 39 8.97 4.74 9.84
N GLU A 40 8.07 5.19 8.97
CA GLU A 40 7.42 6.50 9.09
C GLU A 40 5.91 6.35 9.27
N ASN A 41 5.35 7.13 10.20
CA ASN A 41 3.91 7.19 10.39
C ASN A 41 3.28 8.21 9.43
N MET A 42 2.49 7.69 8.50
CA MET A 42 1.82 8.46 7.45
C MET A 42 0.44 8.93 7.92
N ALA A 43 0.39 9.82 8.91
CA ALA A 43 -0.86 10.24 9.57
C ALA A 43 -1.84 10.99 8.63
N GLY A 44 -1.33 11.53 7.53
CA GLY A 44 -2.06 12.30 6.52
C GLY A 44 -2.73 11.49 5.43
N ILE A 45 -2.60 10.16 5.42
CA ILE A 45 -3.30 9.33 4.41
C ILE A 45 -4.82 9.51 4.53
N PRO A 46 -5.55 9.49 3.40
CA PRO A 46 -7.01 9.46 3.41
C PRO A 46 -7.54 8.32 4.27
N MET A 47 -8.53 8.57 5.12
CA MET A 47 -9.10 7.53 5.98
C MET A 47 -10.34 6.94 5.32
N GLN A 48 -10.53 5.62 5.41
CA GLN A 48 -11.81 5.04 5.04
C GLN A 48 -12.86 5.35 6.12
N LYS A 49 -14.09 5.67 5.70
CA LYS A 49 -15.20 5.92 6.63
C LYS A 49 -16.01 4.64 6.91
N GLY A 50 -16.03 3.71 5.95
CA GLY A 50 -16.72 2.41 6.07
C GLY A 50 -15.82 1.28 6.55
N SER A 51 -16.39 0.07 6.67
CA SER A 51 -15.69 -1.13 7.11
C SER A 51 -15.22 -2.05 5.97
N VAL A 52 -15.62 -1.79 4.72
CA VAL A 52 -15.47 -2.74 3.61
C VAL A 52 -14.54 -2.28 2.49
N ASP A 53 -14.15 -1.01 2.46
CA ASP A 53 -13.39 -0.44 1.35
C ASP A 53 -11.86 -0.50 1.55
N CYS A 54 -11.36 -1.18 2.58
CA CYS A 54 -9.96 -1.07 3.00
C CYS A 54 -9.00 -1.53 1.89
N GLY A 55 -9.36 -2.62 1.20
CA GLY A 55 -8.62 -3.12 0.04
C GLY A 55 -8.57 -2.11 -1.11
N LEU A 56 -9.65 -1.36 -1.35
CA LEU A 56 -9.71 -0.31 -2.39
C LEU A 56 -8.82 0.88 -2.05
N PHE A 57 -8.78 1.27 -0.77
CA PHE A 57 -7.89 2.32 -0.29
C PHE A 57 -6.41 1.89 -0.41
N VAL A 58 -6.06 0.68 0.05
CA VAL A 58 -4.69 0.14 -0.11
C VAL A 58 -4.29 0.09 -1.59
N MET A 59 -5.17 -0.41 -2.45
CA MET A 59 -4.94 -0.40 -3.89
C MET A 59 -4.65 1.01 -4.40
N ARG A 60 -5.47 2.00 -4.02
CA ARG A 60 -5.27 3.40 -4.41
C ARG A 60 -3.91 3.93 -3.95
N TYR A 61 -3.52 3.69 -2.69
CA TYR A 61 -2.20 4.09 -2.19
C TYR A 61 -1.07 3.52 -3.03
N MET A 62 -1.12 2.22 -3.35
CA MET A 62 -0.09 1.56 -4.14
C MET A 62 0.04 2.16 -5.54
N LYS A 63 -1.07 2.49 -6.20
CA LYS A 63 -1.02 3.18 -7.51
C LYS A 63 -0.39 4.56 -7.38
N GLU A 64 -0.76 5.34 -6.38
CA GLU A 64 -0.19 6.68 -6.19
C GLU A 64 1.31 6.62 -5.89
N ILE A 65 1.78 5.64 -5.10
CA ILE A 65 3.20 5.38 -4.87
C ILE A 65 3.91 5.01 -6.17
N CYS A 66 3.34 4.10 -6.97
CA CYS A 66 3.94 3.69 -8.25
C CYS A 66 3.95 4.82 -9.31
N GLN A 67 3.01 5.76 -9.23
CA GLN A 67 2.91 6.89 -10.16
C GLN A 67 3.76 8.09 -9.74
N ASP A 68 4.16 8.15 -8.47
CA ASP A 68 5.03 9.20 -7.94
C ASP A 68 6.48 9.00 -8.40
N LYS A 69 6.86 9.75 -9.43
CA LYS A 69 8.22 9.73 -10.00
C LYS A 69 9.22 10.51 -9.15
N GLU A 70 8.76 11.41 -8.28
CA GLU A 70 9.61 12.28 -7.47
C GLU A 70 9.86 11.71 -6.06
N VAL A 71 9.20 10.59 -5.72
CA VAL A 71 9.32 9.89 -4.43
C VAL A 71 8.97 10.83 -3.26
N GLN A 72 8.05 11.77 -3.50
CA GLN A 72 7.54 12.73 -2.52
C GLN A 72 6.32 12.21 -1.76
N PHE A 73 5.92 10.95 -1.96
CA PHE A 73 4.75 10.37 -1.30
C PHE A 73 4.89 10.44 0.23
N ALA A 74 6.10 10.23 0.75
CA ALA A 74 6.43 10.30 2.18
C ALA A 74 6.08 11.67 2.75
N SER A 75 6.63 12.73 2.16
CA SER A 75 6.41 14.11 2.61
C SER A 75 4.95 14.54 2.46
N LYS A 76 4.27 14.11 1.38
CA LYS A 76 2.85 14.41 1.12
C LYS A 76 1.91 13.90 2.22
N TRP A 77 2.17 12.72 2.78
CA TRP A 77 1.27 12.07 3.74
C TRP A 77 1.82 11.95 5.17
N ALA A 78 3.04 12.45 5.43
CA ALA A 78 3.63 12.48 6.76
C ALA A 78 2.79 13.29 7.77
N ARG A 79 2.22 14.42 7.33
CA ARG A 79 1.44 15.32 8.20
C ARG A 79 -0.05 15.15 8.01
N ARG A 80 -0.81 15.23 9.11
CA ARG A 80 -2.28 15.26 9.06
C ARG A 80 -2.74 16.41 8.15
N GLY A 81 -3.50 16.07 7.13
CA GLY A 81 -4.22 17.01 6.27
C GLY A 81 -5.65 16.51 6.05
N ASN A 82 -6.49 17.36 5.46
CA ASN A 82 -7.90 17.04 5.15
C ASN A 82 -8.03 16.32 3.81
N LEU A 83 -7.03 15.54 3.41
CA LEU A 83 -7.10 14.74 2.18
C LEU A 83 -8.08 13.59 2.42
N GLU A 84 -9.17 13.59 1.67
CA GLU A 84 -10.16 12.53 1.64
C GLU A 84 -10.33 12.04 0.20
N TYR A 85 -10.51 10.73 0.05
CA TYR A 85 -10.95 10.19 -1.23
C TYR A 85 -12.45 10.37 -1.36
N THR A 86 -12.87 10.82 -2.53
CA THR A 86 -14.28 10.93 -2.89
C THR A 86 -14.85 9.55 -3.20
N GLU A 87 -16.17 9.44 -3.24
CA GLU A 87 -16.81 8.20 -3.68
C GLU A 87 -16.43 7.85 -5.14
N ASP A 88 -16.29 8.87 -5.99
CA ASP A 88 -15.85 8.72 -7.38
C ASP A 88 -14.42 8.16 -7.46
N ASP A 89 -13.51 8.60 -6.59
CA ASP A 89 -12.16 8.05 -6.51
C ASP A 89 -12.17 6.55 -6.22
N ILE A 90 -13.08 6.11 -5.36
CA ILE A 90 -13.24 4.70 -4.97
C ILE A 90 -13.93 3.91 -6.09
N ASN A 91 -14.99 4.45 -6.67
CA ASN A 91 -15.73 3.83 -7.76
C ASN A 91 -14.86 3.65 -9.01
N GLN A 92 -14.00 4.62 -9.32
CA GLN A 92 -13.02 4.48 -10.39
C GLN A 92 -12.11 3.27 -10.16
N ARG A 93 -11.65 3.05 -8.92
CA ARG A 93 -10.80 1.88 -8.59
C ARG A 93 -11.57 0.57 -8.69
N LYS A 94 -12.85 0.54 -8.29
CA LYS A 94 -13.74 -0.62 -8.51
C LYS A 94 -13.84 -0.96 -9.99
N VAL A 95 -14.07 0.03 -10.86
CA VAL A 95 -14.16 -0.16 -12.32
C VAL A 95 -12.83 -0.61 -12.92
N GLU A 96 -11.71 0.00 -12.52
CA GLU A 96 -10.38 -0.41 -12.97
C GLU A 96 -10.07 -1.86 -12.56
N PHE A 97 -10.39 -2.22 -11.32
CA PHE A 97 -10.20 -3.58 -10.81
C PHE A 97 -11.08 -4.59 -11.56
N ALA A 98 -12.37 -4.28 -11.75
CA ALA A 98 -13.29 -5.12 -12.52
C ALA A 98 -12.80 -5.33 -13.96
N LYS A 99 -12.35 -4.27 -14.65
CA LYS A 99 -11.77 -4.39 -15.99
C LYS A 99 -10.54 -5.31 -16.00
N TYR A 100 -9.70 -5.22 -14.97
CA TYR A 100 -8.52 -6.06 -14.87
C TYR A 100 -8.87 -7.54 -14.67
N THR A 101 -9.82 -7.85 -13.77
CA THR A 101 -10.24 -9.22 -13.48
C THR A 101 -10.99 -9.86 -14.66
N THR A 102 -11.84 -9.10 -15.36
CA THR A 102 -12.53 -9.58 -16.56
C THR A 102 -11.58 -9.83 -17.72
N LYS A 103 -10.45 -9.10 -17.81
CA LYS A 103 -9.48 -9.24 -18.91
C LYS A 103 -8.52 -10.44 -18.78
N LYS A 104 -8.66 -11.29 -17.74
CA LYS A 104 -7.83 -12.50 -17.47
C LYS A 104 -6.33 -12.26 -17.71
N ASN A 105 -5.70 -11.43 -16.89
CA ASN A 105 -4.25 -11.44 -16.75
C ASN A 105 -3.89 -12.16 -15.43
N SER A 106 -3.46 -13.42 -15.55
CA SER A 106 -3.17 -14.33 -14.44
C SER A 106 -2.08 -13.85 -13.48
N SER A 107 -1.18 -12.97 -13.92
CA SER A 107 -0.01 -12.57 -13.12
C SER A 107 -0.25 -11.52 -12.04
N LEU A 108 -1.14 -10.50 -12.18
CA LEU A 108 -1.46 -9.64 -11.02
C LEU A 108 -2.50 -10.29 -10.11
N MET A 109 -3.33 -11.23 -10.57
CA MET A 109 -4.27 -11.92 -9.67
C MET A 109 -3.50 -12.64 -8.53
N LEU A 110 -2.30 -13.16 -8.84
CA LEU A 110 -1.35 -13.70 -7.86
C LEU A 110 -0.80 -12.63 -6.89
N MET A 111 -0.38 -11.47 -7.41
CA MET A 111 0.08 -10.35 -6.56
C MET A 111 -1.02 -9.86 -5.61
N PHE A 112 -2.27 -9.82 -6.09
CA PHE A 112 -3.42 -9.41 -5.28
C PHE A 112 -3.86 -10.48 -4.26
N SER A 113 -3.78 -11.77 -4.59
CA SER A 113 -4.04 -12.84 -3.60
C SER A 113 -3.08 -12.76 -2.42
N VAL A 114 -1.79 -12.51 -2.67
CA VAL A 114 -0.78 -12.39 -1.59
C VAL A 114 -1.08 -11.19 -0.69
N VAL A 115 -1.49 -10.06 -1.26
CA VAL A 115 -1.84 -8.86 -0.47
C VAL A 115 -3.16 -9.03 0.30
N LEU A 116 -4.16 -9.70 -0.29
CA LEU A 116 -5.45 -9.93 0.36
C LEU A 116 -5.35 -10.96 1.50
N GLN A 117 -4.51 -11.99 1.35
CA GLN A 117 -4.25 -12.99 2.40
C GLN A 117 -3.46 -12.43 3.59
N ALA A 118 -2.76 -11.30 3.44
CA ALA A 118 -2.10 -10.62 4.55
C ALA A 118 -3.02 -9.62 5.29
N ALA A 119 -4.25 -9.40 4.79
CA ALA A 119 -5.19 -8.41 5.34
C ALA A 119 -6.39 -9.03 6.09
N VAL A 120 -6.44 -10.37 6.18
CA VAL A 120 -7.41 -11.16 6.99
C VAL A 120 -6.63 -11.84 8.11
#